data_AF-A0A520C0M7-F1
#
_entry.id   AF-A0A520C0M7-F1
#
_cell.length_a   1.000
_cell.length_b   1.000
_cell.length_c   1.000
_cell.angle_alpha   90.00
_cell.angle_beta   90.00
_cell.angle_gamma   90.00
#
_symmetry.space_group_name_H-M   'P 1'
#
loop_
_entity.id
_entity.type
_entity.pdbx_description
1 polymer ?
#
loop_
_entity_poly.entity_id
_entity_poly.type
_entity_poly.pdbx_seq_one_letter_code
_entity_poly.pdbx_strand_id
1 'polypeptide(L)' 'MSGFNTPILFLIFNRKDVTQQVFDQIRKIRPKYLYVAADGPRSNKPDDDLKCRETREIIDQVDWDCDLKTLFRDENLGCG' A
#
# COMPACT_ATOMS: atom_id res chain seq x y z
N MET A 1 -25.93 5.25 -0.40
CA MET A 1 -24.81 6.21 -0.30
C MET A 1 -23.85 5.93 -1.44
N SER A 2 -23.57 6.91 -2.30
CA SER A 2 -22.60 6.74 -3.38
C SER A 2 -21.19 6.76 -2.79
N GLY A 3 -20.54 5.60 -2.69
CA GLY A 3 -19.11 5.53 -2.34
C GLY A 3 -18.24 6.25 -3.37
N PHE A 4 -16.99 6.56 -3.01
CA PHE A 4 -16.03 7.14 -3.95
C PHE A 4 -15.66 6.08 -5.01
N ASN A 5 -16.14 6.27 -6.24
CA ASN A 5 -16.07 5.25 -7.30
C ASN A 5 -14.87 5.39 -8.23
N THR A 6 -14.12 6.50 -8.17
CA THR A 6 -12.88 6.65 -8.95
C THR A 6 -11.81 5.72 -8.39
N PRO A 7 -11.22 4.82 -9.19
CA PRO A 7 -10.15 3.94 -8.72
C PRO A 7 -8.92 4.71 -8.23
N ILE A 8 -8.32 4.23 -7.13
CA ILE A 8 -7.07 4.78 -6.59
C ILE A 8 -5.98 3.72 -6.72
N LEU A 9 -4.84 4.09 -7.30
CA LEU A 9 -3.60 3.33 -7.24
C LEU A 9 -2.69 3.95 -6.17
N PHE A 10 -2.34 3.15 -5.17
CA PHE A 10 -1.45 3.53 -4.09
C PHE A 10 -0.14 2.74 -4.18
N LEU A 11 0.93 3.43 -4.56
CA LEU A 11 2.27 2.87 -4.67
C LEU A 11 3.03 3.04 -3.35
N ILE A 12 3.50 1.94 -2.78
CA ILE A 12 4.21 1.93 -1.51
C ILE A 12 5.53 1.18 -1.61
N PHE A 13 6.40 1.35 -0.62
CA PHE A 13 7.64 0.58 -0.50
C PHE A 13 7.94 0.27 0.97
N ASN A 14 8.90 0.98 1.59
CA ASN A 14 9.44 0.65 2.90
C ASN A 14 9.36 1.81 3.92
N ARG A 15 8.47 2.79 3.70
CA ARG A 15 8.31 3.98 4.55
C ARG A 15 6.97 3.97 5.28
N LYS A 16 6.88 3.15 6.33
CA LYS A 16 5.68 2.94 7.16
C LYS A 16 4.95 4.24 7.52
N ASP A 17 5.64 5.21 8.13
CA ASP A 17 5.01 6.43 8.65
C ASP A 17 4.34 7.27 7.55
N VAL A 18 5.01 7.40 6.40
CA VAL A 18 4.49 8.15 5.25
C VAL A 18 3.32 7.39 4.62
N THR A 19 3.46 6.06 4.49
CA THR A 19 2.38 5.21 3.98
C THR A 19 1.14 5.31 4.86
N GLN A 20 1.29 5.31 6.19
CA GLN A 20 0.17 5.45 7.13
C GLN A 20 -0.55 6.79 6.94
N GLN A 21 0.21 7.90 6.86
CA GLN A 21 -0.38 9.24 6.69
C GLN A 21 -1.24 9.35 5.43
N VAL A 22 -0.77 8.78 4.31
CA VAL A 22 -1.53 8.76 3.04
C VAL A 22 -2.71 7.80 3.13
N PHE A 23 -2.50 6.60 3.69
CA PHE A 23 -3.57 5.62 3.91
C PHE A 23 -4.72 6.20 4.75
N ASP A 24 -4.42 6.96 5.80
CA ASP A 24 -5.43 7.63 6.64
C ASP A 24 -6.32 8.58 5.82
N GLN A 25 -5.79 9.26 4.80
CA GLN A 25 -6.60 10.10 3.91
C GLN A 25 -7.46 9.26 2.97
N ILE A 26 -6.90 8.17 2.42
CA ILE A 26 -7.65 7.23 1.58
C ILE A 26 -8.81 6.61 2.37
N ARG A 27 -8.57 6.22 3.63
CA ARG A 27 -9.58 5.65 4.53
C ARG A 27 -10.74 6.62 4.77
N LYS A 28 -10.50 7.93 4.90
CA LYS A 28 -11.58 8.92 5.12
C LYS A 28 -12.62 8.93 4.00
N ILE A 29 -12.20 8.70 2.76
CA ILE A 29 -13.10 8.73 1.58
C ILE A 29 -13.66 7.35 1.22
N ARG A 30 -13.15 6.27 1.84
CA ARG A 30 -13.63 4.89 1.69
C ARG A 30 -13.87 4.51 0.21
N PRO A 31 -12.82 4.49 -0.63
CA PRO A 31 -12.96 4.21 -2.05
C PRO A 31 -13.52 2.81 -2.28
N LYS A 32 -14.39 2.66 -3.27
CA LYS A 32 -14.91 1.36 -3.69
C LYS A 32 -13.79 0.49 -4.29
N TYR A 33 -12.82 1.10 -4.96
CA TYR A 33 -11.72 0.39 -5.62
C TYR A 33 -10.37 0.93 -5.14
N LEU A 34 -9.58 0.09 -4.48
CA LEU A 34 -8.23 0.42 -4.03
C LEU A 34 -7.23 -0.60 -4.57
N TYR A 35 -6.29 -0.12 -5.39
CA TYR A 35 -5.19 -0.92 -5.91
C TYR A 35 -3.94 -0.53 -5.13
N VAL A 36 -3.26 -1.49 -4.52
CA VAL A 36 -2.00 -1.25 -3.81
C VAL A 36 -0.90 -2.05 -4.47
N ALA A 37 0.15 -1.37 -4.93
CA ALA A 37 1.34 -2.05 -5.42
C ALA A 37 2.53 -1.68 -4.54
N ALA A 38 3.28 -2.70 -4.13
CA ALA A 38 4.49 -2.55 -3.34
C ALA A 38 5.66 -3.27 -4.01
N ASP A 39 6.77 -2.56 -4.16
CA ASP A 39 8.01 -3.21 -4.58
C ASP A 39 8.58 -4.10 -3.45
N GLY A 40 9.52 -4.98 -3.81
CA GLY A 40 10.19 -5.87 -2.86
C GLY A 40 11.41 -5.24 -2.20
N PRO A 41 11.94 -5.85 -1.13
CA PRO A 41 13.17 -5.43 -0.48
C PRO A 41 14.35 -5.41 -1.46
N ARG A 42 15.27 -4.46 -1.27
CA ARG A 42 16.52 -4.43 -2.03
C ARG A 42 17.49 -5.44 -1.42
N SER A 43 18.05 -6.34 -2.24
CA SER A 43 18.94 -7.41 -1.80
C SER A 43 20.18 -6.94 -1.03
N ASN A 44 20.60 -5.69 -1.24
CA ASN A 44 21.73 -5.06 -0.55
C ASN A 44 21.34 -4.22 0.68
N LYS A 45 20.08 -4.29 1.14
CA LYS A 45 19.55 -3.56 2.31
C LYS A 45 18.77 -4.50 3.23
N PRO A 46 19.44 -5.14 4.21
CA PRO A 46 18.82 -6.13 5.11
C PRO A 46 17.59 -5.61 5.88
N ASP A 47 17.56 -4.33 6.23
CA ASP A 47 16.42 -3.74 6.94
C ASP A 47 15.16 -3.60 6.06
N ASP A 48 15.29 -3.70 4.74
CA ASP A 48 14.15 -3.53 3.83
C ASP A 48 13.11 -4.64 4.01
N ASP A 49 13.51 -5.87 4.37
CA ASP A 49 12.58 -6.97 4.62
C ASP A 49 11.56 -6.60 5.70
N LEU A 50 12.06 -6.16 6.86
CA LEU A 50 11.23 -5.73 7.98
C LEU A 50 10.39 -4.52 7.59
N LYS A 51 11.01 -3.49 6.99
CA LYS A 51 10.32 -2.25 6.65
C LYS A 51 9.24 -2.43 5.58
N CYS A 52 9.49 -3.26 4.56
CA CYS A 52 8.49 -3.61 3.55
C CYS A 52 7.32 -4.35 4.19
N ARG A 53 7.60 -5.34 5.05
CA ARG A 53 6.56 -6.08 5.78
C ARG A 53 5.69 -5.14 6.61
N GLU A 54 6.29 -4.31 7.46
CA GLU A 54 5.54 -3.36 8.31
C GLU A 54 4.76 -2.32 7.50
N THR A 55 5.28 -1.92 6.32
CA THR A 55 4.57 -1.00 5.43
C THR A 55 3.37 -1.66 4.75
N ARG A 56 3.48 -2.95 4.39
CA ARG A 56 2.37 -3.73 3.78
C ARG A 56 1.25 -4.01 4.78
N GLU A 57 1.57 -4.26 6.05
CA GLU A 57 0.61 -4.47 7.14
C GLU A 57 -0.35 -3.29 7.34
N ILE A 58 -0.01 -2.08 6.87
CA ILE A 58 -0.92 -0.93 6.89
C ILE A 58 -2.20 -1.20 6.09
N ILE A 59 -2.10 -1.98 5.01
CA ILE A 59 -3.22 -2.27 4.12
C ILE A 59 -4.26 -3.19 4.79
N ASP A 60 -3.87 -3.97 5.79
CA ASP A 60 -4.79 -4.82 6.56
C ASP A 60 -5.79 -4.00 7.40
N GLN A 61 -5.56 -2.70 7.54
CA GLN A 61 -6.47 -1.80 8.23
C GLN A 61 -7.73 -1.47 7.41
N VAL A 62 -7.86 -1.88 6.15
CA VAL A 62 -9.06 -1.64 5.33
C VAL A 62 -10.30 -2.26 6.00
N ASP A 63 -11.18 -1.40 6.52
CA ASP A 63 -12.34 -1.77 7.35
C ASP A 63 -13.69 -1.37 6.73
N TRP A 64 -13.71 -1.09 5.43
CA TRP A 64 -14.91 -0.71 4.68
C TRP A 64 -15.13 -1.63 3.47
N ASP A 65 -16.31 -1.58 2.87
CA ASP A 65 -16.63 -2.31 1.64
C ASP A 65 -15.77 -1.79 0.48
N CYS A 66 -14.66 -2.48 0.22
CA CYS A 66 -13.62 -2.10 -0.72
C CYS A 66 -13.25 -3.31 -1.58
N ASP A 67 -13.31 -3.15 -2.90
CA ASP A 67 -12.64 -4.04 -3.85
C ASP A 67 -11.14 -3.70 -3.82
N LEU A 68 -10.47 -4.27 -2.83
CA LEU A 68 -9.04 -4.18 -2.60
C LEU A 68 -8.29 -5.18 -3.49
N LYS A 69 -7.33 -4.69 -4.27
CA LYS A 69 -6.40 -5.53 -5.04
C LYS A 69 -4.97 -5.16 -4.68
N THR A 70 -4.15 -6.17 -4.37
CA THR A 70 -2.75 -5.97 -4.01
C THR A 70 -1.81 -6.63 -5.03
N LEU A 71 -0.66 -6.01 -5.21
CA LEU A 71 0.48 -6.57 -5.95
C LEU A 71 1.75 -6.29 -5.15
N PHE A 72 2.22 -7.28 -4.40
CA PHE A 72 3.46 -7.18 -3.64
C PHE A 72 4.55 -8.00 -4.32
N ARG A 73 5.70 -7.38 -4.56
CA ARG A 73 6.87 -8.05 -5.15
C ARG A 73 7.77 -8.62 -4.06
N ASP A 74 8.44 -9.72 -4.39
CA ASP A 74 9.42 -10.36 -3.50
C ASP A 74 10.80 -9.70 -3.57
N GLU A 75 11.10 -9.03 -4.69
CA GLU A 75 12.35 -8.33 -4.92
C GLU A 75 12.10 -6.92 -5.46
N ASN A 76 13.05 -6.01 -5.19
CA ASN A 76 13.01 -4.67 -5.74
C ASN A 76 13.28 -4.69 -7.25
N LEU A 77 12.29 -4.31 -8.06
CA LEU A 77 12.46 -4.23 -9.53
C LEU A 77 13.12 -2.92 -9.98
N GLY A 78 13.26 -1.96 -9.07
CA GLY A 78 13.81 -0.65 -9.35
C GLY A 78 12.87 0.24 -10.16
N CYS A 79 13.17 1.53 -10.14
CA CYS A 79 12.55 2.53 -10.99
C CYS A 79 13.70 3.22 -11.70
N GLY A 80 13.83 3.02 -13.01
CA GLY A 80 14.99 3.44 -13.82
C GLY A 80 15.30 4.93 -13.76
#